data_AF-A0A9X0CCV6-F1
#
_entry.id   AF-A0A9X0CCV6-F1
#
_cell.length_a   1.000
_cell.length_b   1.000
_cell.length_c   1.000
_cell.angle_alpha   90.00
_cell.angle_beta   90.00
_cell.angle_gamma   90.00
#
_symmetry.space_group_name_H-M   'P 1'
#
loop_
_entity.id
_entity.type
_entity.pdbx_description
1 polymer ?
#
loop_
_entity_poly.entity_id
_entity_poly.type
_entity_poly.pdbx_seq_one_letter_code
_entity_poly.pdbx_strand_id
1 'polypeptide(L)'
;MAVAYDRLESEPRHKENPKKNANIFSILSFWWAGELLAIGNKRPFENEDLFPLLDEDKTQTSTEKLQRTWKEETTSRASNKRGNGYRLLKALIQAFPYTDYMVILSTTLLGGVCNVLQPIFLSLLLSELMKSSVEEYWWNRYIYAAGICLSSFVRAIASHQWHFRANLMALRWKSATIGIIYKKMEKPFIDRLVNEGNLEEEFKRLEIAEEDRVIGYISWKLYWQYMKAGMCTIVAVAMAIFCVVVQGSLILPDWWLLRLTSRSHDRKNQTVDLYIYGSLVGGACILSIIRAAVFLNALIYSSRHLHNSMLSAVLQAPVLFFDTNPVGRILNRFSRDIGILDELLPDVFLEAVQIVLFCIAAVILPSILNPWIILPATPLMVVFVLIGRYYVKTSRDLKRLEGINRSPVLSHFSDTLVGLVTIRAYKREDEFLEALYRFGFINRSFYSSVKCNQASV
;
A
#
# COMPACT_ATOMS: atom_id res chain seq x y z
N MET A 1 10.70 -57.02 -3.67
CA MET A 1 10.42 -56.15 -2.51
C MET A 1 9.64 -54.96 -3.04
N ALA A 2 8.31 -55.06 -3.05
CA ALA A 2 7.45 -53.99 -3.53
C ALA A 2 7.34 -52.95 -2.41
N VAL A 3 7.85 -51.73 -2.67
CA VAL A 3 7.66 -50.60 -1.76
C VAL A 3 6.20 -50.17 -1.91
N ALA A 4 5.37 -50.58 -0.95
CA ALA A 4 4.04 -50.04 -0.81
C ALA A 4 4.18 -48.54 -0.51
N TYR A 5 3.75 -47.71 -1.45
CA TYR A 5 3.39 -46.34 -1.11
C TYR A 5 2.16 -46.43 -0.23
N ASP A 6 2.34 -46.32 1.08
CA ASP A 6 1.25 -45.98 1.98
C ASP A 6 0.64 -44.69 1.43
N ARG A 7 -0.59 -44.79 0.92
CA ARG A 7 -1.40 -43.60 0.66
C ARG A 7 -1.51 -42.91 2.01
N LEU A 8 -0.88 -41.74 2.14
CA LEU A 8 -1.22 -40.80 3.19
C LEU A 8 -2.73 -40.57 3.09
N GLU A 9 -3.48 -41.13 4.05
CA GLU A 9 -4.83 -40.70 4.33
C GLU A 9 -4.75 -39.24 4.80
N SER A 10 -4.76 -38.33 3.86
CA SER A 10 -5.14 -36.95 4.11
C SER A 10 -6.37 -36.68 3.25
N GLU A 11 -7.53 -37.18 3.69
CA GLU A 11 -8.72 -36.36 3.44
C GLU A 11 -8.36 -34.96 3.95
N PRO A 12 -8.39 -33.91 3.11
CA PRO A 12 -8.12 -32.58 3.59
C PRO A 12 -9.21 -32.30 4.62
N ARG A 13 -8.85 -32.23 5.91
CA ARG A 13 -9.77 -31.72 6.92
C ARG A 13 -10.27 -30.40 6.35
N HIS A 14 -11.55 -30.33 6.02
CA HIS A 14 -12.18 -29.10 5.55
C HIS A 14 -12.10 -28.11 6.72
N LYS A 15 -10.95 -27.43 6.84
CA LYS A 15 -10.73 -26.39 7.84
C LYS A 15 -11.63 -25.24 7.41
N GLU A 16 -12.71 -24.98 8.15
CA GLU A 16 -13.48 -23.76 7.92
C GLU A 16 -12.66 -22.54 8.37
N ASN A 17 -12.88 -21.40 7.72
CA ASN A 17 -12.20 -20.17 8.11
C ASN A 17 -12.70 -19.71 9.49
N PRO A 18 -11.83 -19.54 10.51
CA PRO A 18 -12.23 -19.21 11.88
C PRO A 18 -12.93 -17.86 11.98
N LYS A 19 -12.72 -16.96 11.01
CA LYS A 19 -13.43 -15.68 10.92
C LYS A 19 -14.94 -15.86 10.69
N LYS A 20 -15.39 -16.96 10.06
CA LYS A 20 -16.81 -17.24 9.77
C LYS A 20 -17.63 -17.42 11.05
N ASN A 21 -17.06 -18.10 12.04
CA ASN A 21 -17.71 -18.43 13.31
C ASN A 21 -17.25 -17.50 14.45
N ALA A 22 -16.48 -16.45 14.14
CA ALA A 22 -15.94 -15.53 15.13
C ALA A 22 -17.02 -14.60 15.69
N ASN A 23 -17.04 -14.43 17.01
CA ASN A 23 -17.87 -13.41 17.65
C ASN A 23 -17.35 -11.99 17.36
N ILE A 24 -18.16 -10.97 17.65
CA ILE A 24 -17.82 -9.57 17.37
C ILE A 24 -16.51 -9.15 18.06
N PHE A 25 -16.27 -9.58 19.30
CA PHE A 25 -15.04 -9.28 20.03
C PHE A 25 -13.81 -9.89 19.37
N SER A 26 -13.90 -11.13 18.89
CA SER A 26 -12.84 -11.81 18.16
C SER A 26 -12.55 -11.13 16.82
N ILE A 27 -13.59 -10.66 16.12
CA ILE A 27 -13.43 -9.87 14.88
C ILE A 27 -12.75 -8.52 15.17
N LEU A 28 -13.17 -7.81 16.22
CA LEU A 28 -12.62 -6.50 16.59
C LEU A 28 -11.15 -6.58 17.04
N SER A 29 -10.78 -7.64 17.75
CA SER A 29 -9.43 -7.86 18.29
C SER A 29 -8.53 -8.73 17.40
N PHE A 30 -9.03 -9.20 16.27
CA PHE A 30 -8.35 -10.18 15.40
C PHE A 30 -8.00 -11.51 16.08
N TRP A 31 -8.68 -11.86 17.18
CA TRP A 31 -8.41 -13.09 17.92
C TRP A 31 -8.62 -14.36 17.10
N TRP A 32 -9.50 -14.32 16.09
CA TRP A 32 -9.72 -15.43 15.15
C TRP A 32 -8.45 -15.85 14.38
N ALA A 33 -7.47 -14.96 14.24
CA ALA A 33 -6.18 -15.26 13.62
C ALA A 33 -5.16 -15.87 14.62
N GLY A 34 -5.50 -15.97 15.90
CA GLY A 34 -4.60 -16.43 16.96
C GLY A 34 -4.07 -17.84 16.77
N GLU A 35 -4.87 -18.76 16.22
CA GLU A 35 -4.43 -20.12 15.91
C GLU A 35 -3.31 -20.11 14.84
N LEU A 36 -3.48 -19.30 13.79
CA LEU A 36 -2.47 -19.17 12.74
C LEU A 36 -1.17 -18.58 13.30
N LEU A 37 -1.27 -17.55 14.14
CA LEU A 37 -0.11 -16.95 14.79
C LEU A 37 0.60 -17.94 15.73
N ALA A 38 -0.16 -18.75 16.48
CA ALA A 38 0.40 -19.77 17.36
C ALA A 38 1.13 -20.88 16.59
N ILE A 39 0.62 -21.28 15.41
CA ILE A 39 1.30 -22.23 14.51
C ILE A 39 2.60 -21.62 13.99
N GLY A 40 2.54 -20.39 13.47
CA GLY A 40 3.72 -19.70 12.92
C GLY A 40 4.83 -19.45 13.94
N ASN A 41 4.50 -19.34 15.23
CA ASN A 41 5.48 -19.24 16.31
C ASN A 41 6.18 -20.57 16.62
N LYS A 42 5.53 -21.71 16.34
CA LYS A 42 6.08 -23.05 16.63
C LYS A 42 6.86 -23.62 15.46
N ARG A 43 6.41 -23.39 14.22
CA ARG A 43 7.01 -23.94 13.00
C ARG A 43 6.77 -23.03 11.80
N PRO A 44 7.63 -23.07 10.76
CA PRO A 44 7.34 -22.43 9.47
C PRO A 44 6.02 -22.94 8.87
N PHE A 45 5.24 -22.05 8.26
CA PHE A 45 3.95 -22.39 7.66
C PHE A 45 4.07 -23.34 6.47
N GLU A 46 3.19 -24.35 6.45
CA GLU A 46 2.93 -25.17 5.28
C GLU A 46 1.59 -24.75 4.63
N ASN A 47 1.39 -25.08 3.35
CA ASN A 47 0.15 -24.72 2.63
C ASN A 47 -1.10 -25.30 3.30
N GLU A 48 -0.98 -26.43 3.99
CA GLU A 48 -2.07 -27.11 4.70
C GLU A 48 -2.48 -26.41 6.01
N ASP A 49 -1.63 -25.53 6.54
CA ASP A 49 -1.93 -24.73 7.73
C ASP A 49 -2.82 -23.53 7.42
N LEU A 50 -2.86 -23.10 6.16
CA LEU A 50 -3.62 -21.92 5.74
C LEU A 50 -5.11 -22.22 5.64
N PHE A 51 -5.91 -21.36 6.25
CA PHE A 51 -7.37 -21.45 6.15
C PHE A 51 -7.85 -21.10 4.73
N PRO A 52 -8.88 -21.79 4.20
CA PRO A 52 -9.48 -21.40 2.95
C PRO A 52 -10.09 -20.00 3.03
N LEU A 53 -10.11 -19.31 1.89
CA LEU A 53 -10.77 -18.02 1.75
C LEU A 53 -12.27 -18.14 2.02
N LEU A 54 -12.86 -17.11 2.63
CA LEU A 54 -14.31 -16.98 2.72
C LEU A 54 -14.90 -16.94 1.31
N ASP A 55 -16.11 -17.48 1.13
CA ASP A 55 -16.76 -17.54 -0.19
C ASP A 55 -16.94 -16.16 -0.83
N GLU A 56 -17.11 -15.12 -0.01
CA GLU A 56 -17.18 -13.72 -0.43
C GLU A 56 -15.84 -13.16 -0.94
N ASP A 57 -14.72 -13.70 -0.44
CA ASP A 57 -13.36 -13.25 -0.73
C ASP A 57 -12.72 -14.02 -1.90
N LYS A 58 -13.39 -15.07 -2.40
CA LYS A 58 -12.92 -15.84 -3.56
C LYS A 58 -12.92 -14.98 -4.82
N THR A 59 -11.86 -15.12 -5.62
CA THR A 59 -11.70 -14.40 -6.90
C THR A 59 -12.82 -14.72 -7.88
N GLN A 60 -13.28 -15.97 -7.93
CA GLN A 60 -14.40 -16.39 -8.77
C GLN A 60 -15.67 -15.59 -8.44
N THR A 61 -16.09 -15.59 -7.17
CA THR A 61 -17.27 -14.87 -6.69
C THR A 61 -17.18 -13.37 -6.98
N SER A 62 -16.03 -12.75 -6.69
CA SER A 62 -15.81 -11.31 -6.91
C SER A 62 -15.84 -10.94 -8.40
N THR A 63 -15.25 -11.79 -9.25
CA THR A 63 -15.25 -11.61 -10.71
C THR A 63 -16.65 -11.74 -11.30
N GLU A 64 -17.42 -12.74 -10.88
CA GLU A 64 -18.80 -12.96 -11.35
C GLU A 64 -19.73 -11.82 -10.95
N LYS A 65 -19.63 -11.32 -9.71
CA LYS A 65 -20.39 -10.15 -9.24
C LYS A 65 -20.08 -8.90 -10.08
N LEU A 66 -18.79 -8.62 -10.33
CA LEU A 66 -18.40 -7.49 -11.15
C LEU A 66 -18.85 -7.66 -12.62
N GLN A 67 -18.77 -8.87 -13.16
CA GLN A 67 -19.19 -9.14 -14.53
C GLN A 67 -20.69 -8.95 -14.71
N ARG A 68 -21.49 -9.35 -13.71
CA ARG A 68 -22.94 -9.14 -13.70
C ARG A 68 -23.30 -7.65 -13.67
N THR A 69 -22.76 -6.91 -12.71
CA THR A 69 -23.00 -5.46 -12.58
C THR A 69 -22.49 -4.67 -13.80
N TRP A 70 -21.35 -5.06 -14.38
CA TRP A 70 -20.86 -4.47 -15.63
C TRP A 70 -21.80 -4.71 -16.81
N LYS A 71 -22.38 -5.91 -16.95
CA LYS A 71 -23.39 -6.20 -18.00
C LYS A 71 -24.66 -5.37 -17.79
N GLU A 72 -25.12 -5.24 -16.55
CA GLU A 72 -26.30 -4.43 -16.21
C GLU A 72 -26.08 -2.94 -16.54
N GLU A 73 -24.90 -2.39 -16.21
CA GLU A 73 -24.53 -0.99 -16.49
C GLU A 73 -24.34 -0.72 -17.99
N THR A 74 -23.75 -1.66 -18.74
CA THR A 74 -23.55 -1.52 -20.18
C THR A 74 -24.85 -1.66 -20.98
N THR A 75 -25.79 -2.48 -20.52
CA THR A 75 -27.10 -2.70 -21.18
C THR A 75 -28.10 -1.58 -20.90
N SER A 76 -27.91 -0.82 -19.82
CA SER A 76 -28.82 0.27 -19.43
C SER A 76 -28.75 1.47 -20.39
N ARG A 77 -29.90 1.87 -20.97
CA ARG A 77 -30.06 2.95 -21.98
C ARG A 77 -29.54 4.33 -21.54
N ALA A 78 -29.41 4.60 -20.23
CA ALA A 78 -28.85 5.83 -19.70
C ALA A 78 -27.30 5.92 -19.82
N SER A 79 -26.61 4.83 -20.21
CA SER A 79 -25.15 4.74 -20.20
C SER A 79 -24.46 5.41 -21.38
N ASN A 80 -25.18 5.71 -22.47
CA ASN A 80 -24.60 6.21 -23.73
C ASN A 80 -23.90 7.58 -23.65
N LYS A 81 -24.02 8.32 -22.54
CA LYS A 81 -23.47 9.68 -22.38
C LYS A 81 -22.23 9.80 -21.48
N ARG A 82 -21.79 8.77 -20.75
CA ARG A 82 -20.67 8.86 -19.77
C ARG A 82 -19.42 8.10 -20.21
N GLY A 83 -18.23 8.61 -19.90
CA GLY A 83 -16.95 7.97 -20.27
C GLY A 83 -16.71 6.61 -19.61
N ASN A 84 -15.88 5.75 -20.23
CA ASN A 84 -15.70 4.34 -19.85
C ASN A 84 -15.16 4.14 -18.41
N GLY A 85 -14.31 5.04 -17.90
CA GLY A 85 -13.73 4.91 -16.55
C GLY A 85 -14.76 5.05 -15.42
N TYR A 86 -15.68 6.01 -15.53
CA TYR A 86 -16.77 6.18 -14.56
C TYR A 86 -17.68 4.95 -14.49
N ARG A 87 -17.93 4.30 -15.64
CA ARG A 87 -18.78 3.10 -15.73
C ARG A 87 -18.18 1.95 -14.93
N LEU A 88 -16.86 1.77 -15.00
CA LEU A 88 -16.17 0.69 -14.29
C LEU A 88 -16.16 0.95 -12.79
N LEU A 89 -15.86 2.18 -12.37
CA LEU A 89 -15.90 2.55 -10.96
C LEU A 89 -17.30 2.35 -10.36
N LYS A 90 -18.34 2.76 -11.08
CA LYS A 90 -19.73 2.54 -10.65
C LYS A 90 -20.09 1.06 -10.56
N ALA A 91 -19.72 0.26 -11.56
CA ALA A 91 -19.95 -1.19 -11.55
C ALA A 91 -19.21 -1.86 -10.38
N LEU A 92 -17.96 -1.45 -10.10
CA LEU A 92 -17.19 -1.92 -8.94
C LEU A 92 -17.87 -1.60 -7.62
N ILE A 93 -18.30 -0.35 -7.42
CA ILE A 93 -19.00 0.05 -6.20
C ILE A 93 -20.29 -0.78 -6.02
N GLN A 94 -21.03 -1.01 -7.10
CA GLN A 94 -22.27 -1.79 -7.07
C GLN A 94 -22.06 -3.30 -6.91
N ALA A 95 -20.89 -3.84 -7.29
CA ALA A 95 -20.60 -5.28 -7.24
C ALA A 95 -20.50 -5.83 -5.81
N PHE A 96 -20.21 -4.97 -4.82
CA PHE A 96 -19.99 -5.35 -3.43
C PHE A 96 -21.07 -4.75 -2.52
N PRO A 97 -21.40 -5.40 -1.39
CA PRO A 97 -22.51 -4.97 -0.55
C PRO A 97 -22.26 -3.60 0.08
N TYR A 98 -23.30 -2.76 0.10
CA TYR A 98 -23.24 -1.41 0.69
C TYR A 98 -22.88 -1.43 2.18
N THR A 99 -23.15 -2.52 2.89
CA THR A 99 -22.80 -2.71 4.31
C THR A 99 -21.31 -2.57 4.56
N ASP A 100 -20.44 -3.10 3.69
CA ASP A 100 -18.99 -3.01 3.86
C ASP A 100 -18.50 -1.57 3.76
N TYR A 101 -19.03 -0.80 2.79
CA TYR A 101 -18.70 0.62 2.65
C TYR A 101 -19.19 1.44 3.84
N MET A 102 -20.39 1.13 4.36
CA MET A 102 -20.92 1.80 5.55
C MET A 102 -20.06 1.52 6.80
N VAL A 103 -19.52 0.31 6.95
CA VAL A 103 -18.60 -0.03 8.06
C VAL A 103 -17.26 0.69 7.92
N ILE A 104 -16.70 0.78 6.71
CA ILE A 104 -15.46 1.54 6.46
C ILE A 104 -15.69 3.03 6.77
N LEU A 105 -16.81 3.59 6.32
CA LEU A 105 -17.14 4.99 6.58
C LEU A 105 -17.37 5.24 8.07
N SER A 106 -18.14 4.39 8.75
CA SER A 106 -18.44 4.56 10.18
C SER A 106 -17.20 4.44 11.07
N THR A 107 -16.30 3.50 10.77
CA THR A 107 -15.01 3.36 11.49
C THR A 107 -14.10 4.57 11.27
N THR A 108 -14.09 5.13 10.06
CA THR A 108 -13.36 6.38 9.75
C THR A 108 -13.92 7.55 10.57
N LEU A 109 -15.24 7.72 10.58
CA LEU A 109 -15.92 8.78 11.33
C LEU A 109 -15.71 8.63 12.83
N LEU A 110 -15.81 7.41 13.37
CA LEU A 110 -15.55 7.11 14.77
C LEU A 110 -14.12 7.46 15.18
N GLY A 111 -13.14 7.11 14.35
CA GLY A 111 -11.74 7.50 14.54
C GLY A 111 -11.56 9.01 14.56
N GLY A 112 -12.22 9.73 13.64
CA GLY A 112 -12.23 11.19 13.58
C GLY A 112 -12.85 11.84 14.82
N VAL A 113 -14.00 11.34 15.29
CA VAL A 113 -14.65 11.79 16.53
C VAL A 113 -13.72 11.60 17.73
N CYS A 114 -13.10 10.42 17.87
CA CYS A 114 -12.16 10.16 18.97
C CYS A 114 -10.95 11.10 18.93
N ASN A 115 -10.47 11.45 17.73
CA ASN A 115 -9.36 12.39 17.55
C ASN A 115 -9.72 13.81 18.04
N VAL A 116 -10.99 14.22 17.93
CA VAL A 116 -11.50 15.49 18.45
C VAL A 116 -11.77 15.43 19.95
N LEU A 117 -12.22 14.30 20.48
CA LEU A 117 -12.51 14.13 21.91
C LEU A 117 -11.25 14.19 22.79
N GLN A 118 -10.11 13.67 22.31
CA GLN A 118 -8.85 13.67 23.05
C GLN A 118 -8.42 15.07 23.54
N PRO A 119 -8.26 16.09 22.67
CA PRO A 119 -7.88 17.42 23.12
C PRO A 119 -8.96 18.08 23.99
N ILE A 120 -10.23 17.75 23.80
CA ILE A 120 -11.32 18.25 24.66
C ILE A 120 -11.17 17.71 26.09
N PHE A 121 -11.03 16.39 26.26
CA PHE A 121 -10.82 15.80 27.58
C PHE A 121 -9.52 16.27 28.23
N LEU A 122 -8.45 16.42 27.45
CA LEU A 122 -7.19 16.98 27.94
C LEU A 122 -7.37 18.42 28.42
N SER A 123 -8.07 19.26 27.66
CA SER A 123 -8.35 20.65 28.05
C SER A 123 -9.19 20.73 29.32
N LEU A 124 -10.21 19.87 29.48
CA LEU A 124 -11.04 19.81 30.68
C LEU A 124 -10.23 19.34 31.89
N LEU A 125 -9.42 18.30 31.72
CA LEU A 125 -8.52 17.81 32.76
C LEU A 125 -7.54 18.89 33.20
N LEU A 126 -6.92 19.60 32.25
CA LEU A 126 -5.99 20.68 32.54
C LEU A 126 -6.68 21.82 33.29
N SER A 127 -7.90 22.20 32.90
CA SER A 127 -8.65 23.26 33.60
C SER A 127 -8.95 22.92 35.05
N GLU A 128 -9.29 21.66 35.36
CA GLU A 128 -9.50 21.21 36.74
C GLU A 128 -8.20 21.10 37.54
N LEU A 129 -7.08 20.76 36.90
CA LEU A 129 -5.77 20.73 37.55
C LEU A 129 -5.22 22.13 37.86
N MET A 130 -5.63 23.15 37.10
CA MET A 130 -5.19 24.54 37.28
C MET A 130 -6.02 25.33 38.31
N LYS A 131 -7.19 24.82 38.74
CA LYS A 131 -7.99 25.46 39.80
C LYS A 131 -7.29 25.32 41.15
N SER A 132 -7.11 26.44 41.86
CA SER A 132 -6.45 26.48 43.19
C SER A 132 -7.32 25.95 44.34
N SER A 133 -8.62 25.77 44.13
CA SER A 133 -9.57 25.29 45.14
C SER A 133 -9.83 23.80 44.98
N VAL A 134 -9.77 23.05 46.09
CA VAL A 134 -10.21 21.65 46.13
C VAL A 134 -11.75 21.64 46.10
N GLU A 135 -12.35 21.72 44.91
CA GLU A 135 -13.80 21.53 44.75
C GLU A 135 -14.21 20.09 45.13
N GLU A 136 -15.44 19.95 45.62
CA GLU A 136 -16.06 18.74 46.20
C GLU A 136 -16.11 17.53 45.23
N TYR A 137 -16.05 17.77 43.91
CA TYR A 137 -16.14 16.74 42.85
C TYR A 137 -14.78 16.26 42.33
N TRP A 138 -13.96 15.69 43.23
CA TRP A 138 -12.63 15.15 42.88
C TRP A 138 -12.64 14.08 41.78
N TRP A 139 -13.76 13.38 41.58
CA TRP A 139 -13.95 12.33 40.57
C TRP A 139 -13.97 12.86 39.13
N ASN A 140 -14.21 14.15 38.90
CA ASN A 140 -14.18 14.74 37.55
C ASN A 140 -12.82 14.56 36.87
N ARG A 141 -11.72 14.68 37.62
CA ARG A 141 -10.35 14.46 37.12
C ARG A 141 -10.15 13.04 36.62
N TYR A 142 -10.65 12.06 37.37
CA TYR A 142 -10.58 10.64 36.99
C TYR A 142 -11.45 10.35 35.77
N ILE A 143 -12.63 10.97 35.65
CA ILE A 143 -13.48 10.83 34.45
C ILE A 143 -12.79 11.39 33.21
N TYR A 144 -12.19 12.58 33.29
CA TYR A 144 -11.52 13.16 32.12
C TYR A 144 -10.29 12.34 31.71
N ALA A 145 -9.50 11.87 32.68
CA ALA A 145 -8.38 10.96 32.41
C ALA A 145 -8.87 9.64 31.77
N ALA A 146 -9.93 9.04 32.30
CA ALA A 146 -10.56 7.85 31.72
C ALA A 146 -11.09 8.11 30.30
N GLY A 147 -11.64 9.30 30.04
CA GLY A 147 -12.09 9.73 28.71
C GLY A 147 -10.96 9.81 27.69
N ILE A 148 -9.77 10.30 28.08
CA ILE A 148 -8.57 10.30 27.23
C ILE A 148 -8.15 8.86 26.89
N CYS A 149 -8.07 7.99 27.90
CA CYS A 149 -7.70 6.59 27.70
C CYS A 149 -8.71 5.84 26.81
N LEU A 150 -10.00 6.00 27.10
CA LEU A 150 -11.07 5.32 26.36
C LEU A 150 -11.15 5.78 24.91
N SER A 151 -11.10 7.10 24.66
CA SER A 151 -11.10 7.64 23.29
C SER A 151 -9.87 7.17 22.50
N SER A 152 -8.70 7.07 23.15
CA SER A 152 -7.48 6.53 22.54
C SER A 152 -7.62 5.05 22.18
N PHE A 153 -8.18 4.24 23.08
CA PHE A 153 -8.39 2.82 22.85
C PHE A 153 -9.41 2.56 21.72
N VAL A 154 -10.54 3.28 21.73
CA VAL A 154 -11.56 3.19 20.68
C VAL A 154 -10.98 3.63 19.33
N ARG A 155 -10.19 4.71 19.29
CA ARG A 155 -9.50 5.16 18.07
C ARG A 155 -8.57 4.09 17.52
N ALA A 156 -7.79 3.43 18.38
CA ALA A 156 -6.89 2.36 17.97
C ALA A 156 -7.67 1.23 17.30
N ILE A 157 -8.72 0.72 17.95
CA ILE A 157 -9.58 -0.33 17.38
C ILE A 157 -10.19 0.12 16.05
N ALA A 158 -10.78 1.32 15.99
CA ALA A 158 -11.38 1.85 14.78
C ALA A 158 -10.37 1.95 13.62
N SER A 159 -9.15 2.40 13.91
CA SER A 159 -8.08 2.52 12.91
C SER A 159 -7.63 1.17 12.37
N HIS A 160 -7.46 0.15 13.21
CA HIS A 160 -7.08 -1.19 12.76
C HIS A 160 -8.20 -1.85 11.95
N GLN A 161 -9.46 -1.68 12.37
CA GLN A 161 -10.61 -2.17 11.62
C GLN A 161 -10.75 -1.49 10.27
N TRP A 162 -10.53 -0.17 10.21
CA TRP A 162 -10.51 0.57 8.95
C TRP A 162 -9.44 0.02 8.00
N HIS A 163 -8.18 -0.10 8.46
CA HIS A 163 -7.08 -0.62 7.63
C HIS A 163 -7.39 -2.01 7.08
N PHE A 164 -7.83 -2.93 7.94
CA PHE A 164 -8.13 -4.30 7.51
C PHE A 164 -9.28 -4.35 6.50
N ARG A 165 -10.38 -3.63 6.77
CA ARG A 165 -11.57 -3.64 5.90
C ARG A 165 -11.32 -2.93 4.57
N ALA A 166 -10.61 -1.80 4.59
CA ALA A 166 -10.23 -1.07 3.39
C ALA A 166 -9.30 -1.91 2.50
N ASN A 167 -8.28 -2.55 3.09
CA ASN A 167 -7.37 -3.42 2.36
C ASN A 167 -8.08 -4.65 1.79
N LEU A 168 -8.99 -5.27 2.56
CA LEU A 168 -9.78 -6.40 2.07
C LEU A 168 -10.68 -6.00 0.89
N MET A 169 -11.32 -4.83 0.95
CA MET A 169 -12.13 -4.31 -0.16
C MET A 169 -11.27 -4.03 -1.40
N ALA A 170 -10.10 -3.42 -1.22
CA ALA A 170 -9.14 -3.18 -2.30
C ALA A 170 -8.68 -4.47 -2.97
N LEU A 171 -8.41 -5.53 -2.19
CA LEU A 171 -8.07 -6.86 -2.71
C LEU A 171 -9.22 -7.47 -3.50
N ARG A 172 -10.46 -7.35 -3.02
CA ARG A 172 -11.65 -7.80 -3.76
C ARG A 172 -11.79 -7.06 -5.09
N TRP A 173 -11.66 -5.73 -5.10
CA TRP A 173 -11.67 -4.92 -6.32
C TRP A 173 -10.58 -5.34 -7.31
N LYS A 174 -9.34 -5.52 -6.82
CA LYS A 174 -8.19 -5.95 -7.62
C LYS A 174 -8.41 -7.34 -8.22
N SER A 175 -8.86 -8.30 -7.40
CA SER A 175 -9.11 -9.67 -7.86
C SER A 175 -10.23 -9.73 -8.91
N ALA A 176 -11.31 -8.96 -8.73
CA ALA A 176 -12.43 -8.90 -9.67
C ALA A 176 -12.03 -8.27 -11.01
N THR A 177 -11.28 -7.17 -11.00
CA THR A 177 -10.79 -6.52 -12.22
C THR A 177 -9.82 -7.40 -12.98
N ILE A 178 -8.85 -8.02 -12.29
CA ILE A 178 -7.93 -9.00 -12.90
C ILE A 178 -8.71 -10.17 -13.48
N GLY A 179 -9.68 -10.74 -12.75
CA GLY A 179 -10.49 -11.87 -13.23
C GLY A 179 -11.33 -11.54 -14.47
N ILE A 180 -11.88 -10.33 -14.57
CA ILE A 180 -12.59 -9.88 -15.79
C ILE A 180 -11.63 -9.69 -16.95
N ILE A 181 -10.48 -9.06 -16.71
CA ILE A 181 -9.44 -8.89 -17.73
C ILE A 181 -9.00 -10.26 -18.23
N TYR A 182 -8.73 -11.20 -17.32
CA TYR A 182 -8.37 -12.57 -17.65
C TYR A 182 -9.45 -13.22 -18.51
N LYS A 183 -10.71 -13.27 -18.07
CA LYS A 183 -11.82 -13.84 -18.89
C LYS A 183 -11.99 -13.17 -20.26
N LYS A 184 -11.64 -11.89 -20.37
CA LYS A 184 -11.72 -11.13 -21.63
C LYS A 184 -10.52 -11.39 -22.54
N MET A 185 -9.33 -11.59 -21.99
CA MET A 185 -8.10 -11.89 -22.73
C MET A 185 -7.99 -13.37 -23.07
N GLU A 186 -8.54 -14.25 -22.25
CA GLU A 186 -8.46 -15.70 -22.37
C GLU A 186 -9.00 -16.20 -23.71
N LYS A 187 -10.18 -15.76 -24.14
CA LYS A 187 -10.73 -16.15 -25.46
C LYS A 187 -9.82 -15.78 -26.64
N PRO A 188 -9.47 -14.49 -26.87
CA PRO A 188 -8.60 -14.11 -27.98
C PRO A 188 -7.14 -14.58 -27.83
N PHE A 189 -6.71 -14.96 -26.62
CA PHE A 189 -5.40 -15.58 -26.38
C PHE A 189 -5.43 -17.06 -26.74
N ILE A 190 -6.44 -17.82 -26.29
CA ILE A 190 -6.63 -19.23 -26.67
C ILE A 190 -6.85 -19.34 -28.19
N ASP A 191 -7.63 -18.44 -28.79
CA ASP A 191 -7.83 -18.42 -30.25
C ASP A 191 -6.52 -18.15 -31.00
N ARG A 192 -5.59 -17.37 -30.43
CA ARG A 192 -4.24 -17.18 -31.00
C ARG A 192 -3.34 -18.38 -30.76
N LEU A 193 -3.36 -18.96 -29.56
CA LEU A 193 -2.60 -20.17 -29.22
C LEU A 193 -2.97 -21.36 -30.11
N VAL A 194 -4.26 -21.54 -30.37
CA VAL A 194 -4.78 -22.62 -31.24
C VAL A 194 -4.40 -22.38 -32.71
N ASN A 195 -4.30 -21.12 -33.15
CA ASN A 195 -4.02 -20.79 -34.55
C ASN A 195 -2.52 -20.62 -34.88
N GLU A 196 -1.67 -20.18 -33.95
CA GLU A 196 -0.28 -19.80 -34.25
C GLU A 196 0.78 -20.80 -33.77
N GLY A 197 0.46 -21.74 -32.86
CA GLY A 197 1.38 -22.83 -32.49
C GLY A 197 2.75 -22.42 -31.92
N ASN A 198 3.01 -21.13 -31.70
CA ASN A 198 4.37 -20.59 -31.51
C ASN A 198 4.69 -20.22 -30.06
N LEU A 199 4.41 -21.16 -29.13
CA LEU A 199 4.72 -21.01 -27.70
C LEU A 199 6.20 -20.65 -27.44
N GLU A 200 7.08 -21.14 -28.31
CA GLU A 200 8.54 -21.00 -28.18
C GLU A 200 9.02 -19.55 -28.39
N GLU A 201 8.42 -18.81 -29.34
CA GLU A 201 8.74 -17.39 -29.56
C GLU A 201 8.17 -16.48 -28.48
N GLU A 202 6.96 -16.75 -28.01
CA GLU A 202 6.29 -15.90 -27.01
C GLU A 202 6.96 -16.04 -25.63
N PHE A 203 7.44 -17.23 -25.28
CA PHE A 203 8.24 -17.46 -24.06
C PHE A 203 9.67 -16.95 -24.16
N LYS A 204 10.35 -17.06 -25.31
CA LYS A 204 11.66 -16.40 -25.53
C LYS A 204 11.58 -14.88 -25.46
N ARG A 205 10.43 -14.27 -25.81
CA ARG A 205 10.19 -12.84 -25.60
C ARG A 205 9.98 -12.45 -24.13
N LEU A 206 9.59 -13.41 -23.29
CA LEU A 206 9.43 -13.26 -21.83
C LEU A 206 10.73 -13.50 -21.06
N GLU A 207 11.79 -13.98 -21.72
CA GLU A 207 13.12 -14.04 -21.13
C GLU A 207 13.57 -12.62 -20.78
N ILE A 208 13.70 -12.38 -19.47
CA ILE A 208 14.05 -11.08 -18.93
C ILE A 208 15.51 -10.83 -19.32
N ALA A 209 15.72 -9.95 -20.31
CA ALA A 209 17.04 -9.45 -20.65
C ALA A 209 17.76 -8.93 -19.39
N GLU A 210 19.00 -9.34 -19.18
CA GLU A 210 19.84 -8.78 -18.12
C GLU A 210 19.83 -7.25 -18.21
N GLU A 211 19.38 -6.57 -17.15
CA GLU A 211 19.24 -5.11 -17.16
C GLU A 211 20.60 -4.41 -17.06
N ASP A 212 20.83 -3.44 -17.96
CA ASP A 212 22.00 -2.56 -17.89
C ASP A 212 21.98 -1.70 -16.62
N ARG A 213 23.10 -1.76 -15.90
CA ARG A 213 23.23 -1.27 -14.53
C ARG A 213 23.62 0.20 -14.48
N VAL A 214 22.77 1.04 -13.90
CA VAL A 214 23.24 2.33 -13.35
C VAL A 214 23.64 2.12 -11.89
N ILE A 215 24.94 1.94 -11.66
CA ILE A 215 25.54 1.83 -10.32
C ILE A 215 25.58 3.24 -9.72
N GLY A 216 24.80 3.52 -8.67
CA GLY A 216 24.86 4.82 -8.01
C GLY A 216 23.73 5.11 -7.02
N TYR A 217 23.86 6.20 -6.26
CA TYR A 217 22.78 6.74 -5.42
C TYR A 217 21.69 7.39 -6.28
N ILE A 218 20.42 7.21 -5.92
CA ILE A 218 19.34 7.98 -6.54
C ILE A 218 19.51 9.42 -6.05
N SER A 219 19.92 10.30 -6.96
CA SER A 219 20.07 11.73 -6.65
C SER A 219 18.69 12.39 -6.53
N TRP A 220 18.57 13.41 -5.67
CA TRP A 220 17.41 14.32 -5.65
C TRP A 220 17.11 14.90 -7.04
N LYS A 221 18.14 15.06 -7.87
CA LYS A 221 18.02 15.48 -9.25
C LYS A 221 17.12 14.56 -10.09
N LEU A 222 17.09 13.25 -9.81
CA LEU A 222 16.25 12.30 -10.54
C LEU A 222 14.76 12.53 -10.23
N TYR A 223 14.41 12.72 -8.96
CA TYR A 223 13.03 13.06 -8.57
C TYR A 223 12.59 14.38 -9.19
N TRP A 224 13.49 15.38 -9.23
CA TRP A 224 13.22 16.65 -9.88
C TRP A 224 13.04 16.51 -11.40
N GLN A 225 13.86 15.69 -12.06
CA GLN A 225 13.74 15.40 -13.50
C GLN A 225 12.44 14.67 -13.80
N TYR A 226 12.03 13.72 -12.97
CA TYR A 226 10.76 13.02 -13.11
C TYR A 226 9.57 13.97 -13.02
N MET A 227 9.54 14.85 -12.00
CA MET A 227 8.50 15.88 -11.91
C MET A 227 8.51 16.77 -13.16
N LYS A 228 9.68 17.24 -13.59
CA LYS A 228 9.82 18.11 -14.76
C LYS A 228 9.46 17.43 -16.08
N ALA A 229 9.47 16.09 -16.15
CA ALA A 229 9.04 15.35 -17.33
C ALA A 229 7.55 15.60 -17.62
N GLY A 230 6.72 15.75 -16.60
CA GLY A 230 5.30 16.06 -16.77
C GLY A 230 4.96 17.53 -16.69
N MET A 231 5.61 18.31 -15.83
CA MET A 231 5.14 19.66 -15.51
C MET A 231 6.22 20.72 -15.63
N CYS A 232 5.79 21.94 -15.99
CA CYS A 232 6.66 23.10 -15.97
C CYS A 232 7.22 23.33 -14.56
N THR A 233 8.43 23.88 -14.48
CA THR A 233 9.10 24.15 -13.19
C THR A 233 8.26 25.02 -12.26
N ILE A 234 7.54 26.01 -12.81
CA ILE A 234 6.64 26.88 -12.05
C ILE A 234 5.53 26.07 -11.36
N VAL A 235 4.92 25.12 -12.07
CA VAL A 235 3.85 24.26 -11.54
C VAL A 235 4.40 23.30 -10.47
N ALA A 236 5.60 22.74 -10.69
CA ALA A 236 6.26 21.88 -9.71
C ALA A 236 6.59 22.64 -8.40
N VAL A 237 7.08 23.88 -8.52
CA VAL A 237 7.36 24.73 -7.34
C VAL A 237 6.06 25.14 -6.65
N ALA A 238 5.02 25.52 -7.40
CA ALA A 238 3.71 25.85 -6.85
C ALA A 238 3.10 24.66 -6.09
N MET A 239 3.23 23.44 -6.61
CA MET A 239 2.84 22.21 -5.92
C MET A 239 3.61 22.03 -4.62
N ALA A 240 4.93 22.20 -4.64
CA ALA A 240 5.76 22.06 -3.43
C ALA A 240 5.34 23.07 -2.34
N ILE A 241 5.11 24.33 -2.73
CA ILE A 241 4.59 25.37 -1.82
C ILE A 241 3.22 24.98 -1.29
N PHE A 242 2.32 24.49 -2.16
CA PHE A 242 0.99 24.04 -1.75
C PHE A 242 1.06 22.89 -0.73
N CYS A 243 1.98 21.93 -0.90
CA CYS A 243 2.22 20.88 0.09
C CYS A 243 2.64 21.45 1.45
N VAL A 244 3.52 22.45 1.48
CA VAL A 244 3.96 23.12 2.71
C VAL A 244 2.80 23.88 3.38
N VAL A 245 1.99 24.61 2.60
CA VAL A 245 0.83 25.35 3.11
C VAL A 245 -0.20 24.40 3.72
N VAL A 246 -0.49 23.29 3.05
CA VAL A 246 -1.42 22.27 3.55
C VAL A 246 -0.87 21.59 4.80
N GLN A 247 0.45 21.36 4.87
CA GLN A 247 1.04 20.85 6.10
C GLN A 247 0.87 21.86 7.25
N GLY A 248 1.13 23.14 6.99
CA GLY A 248 0.89 24.21 7.95
C GLY A 248 -0.56 24.22 8.45
N SER A 249 -1.53 24.11 7.53
CA SER A 249 -2.95 24.10 7.91
C SER A 249 -3.36 22.87 8.73
N LEU A 250 -2.69 21.72 8.56
CA LEU A 250 -2.91 20.55 9.40
C LEU A 250 -2.40 20.72 10.84
N ILE A 251 -1.40 21.58 11.04
CA ILE A 251 -0.79 21.84 12.36
C ILE A 251 -1.45 23.02 13.09
N LEU A 252 -2.07 23.94 12.33
CA LEU A 252 -2.75 25.11 12.90
C LEU A 252 -3.81 24.77 13.97
N PRO A 253 -4.64 23.72 13.85
CA PRO A 253 -5.57 23.32 14.90
C PRO A 253 -4.88 23.00 16.23
N ASP A 254 -3.74 22.30 16.19
CA ASP A 254 -2.99 21.93 17.39
C ASP A 254 -2.38 23.16 18.07
N TRP A 255 -1.85 24.09 17.28
CA TRP A 255 -1.37 25.37 17.78
C TRP A 255 -2.51 26.22 18.36
N TRP A 256 -3.69 26.21 17.73
CA TRP A 256 -4.86 26.91 18.24
C TRP A 256 -5.34 26.33 19.57
N LEU A 257 -5.33 25.00 19.72
CA LEU A 257 -5.62 24.34 21.00
C LEU A 257 -4.62 24.74 22.09
N LEU A 258 -3.32 24.79 21.78
CA LEU A 258 -2.34 25.29 22.74
C LEU A 258 -2.67 26.71 23.21
N ARG A 259 -3.03 27.59 22.26
CA ARG A 259 -3.43 28.96 22.59
C ARG A 259 -4.68 29.01 23.46
N LEU A 260 -5.67 28.15 23.17
CA LEU A 260 -6.87 28.00 23.98
C LEU A 260 -6.52 27.62 25.42
N THR A 261 -5.61 26.64 25.61
CA THR A 261 -5.21 26.20 26.96
C THR A 261 -4.47 27.27 27.75
N SER A 262 -3.82 28.23 27.08
CA SER A 262 -3.09 29.33 27.74
C SER A 262 -3.97 30.51 28.19
N ARG A 263 -5.20 30.66 27.65
CA ARG A 263 -6.14 31.74 28.01
C ARG A 263 -7.19 31.21 28.98
N SER A 264 -7.09 31.58 30.25
CA SER A 264 -8.03 31.19 31.31
C SER A 264 -9.48 31.65 31.06
N HIS A 265 -10.41 30.67 31.15
CA HIS A 265 -11.84 30.71 31.52
C HIS A 265 -12.65 32.01 31.40
N ASP A 266 -12.89 32.49 30.18
CA ASP A 266 -14.00 33.41 29.90
C ASP A 266 -15.12 32.67 29.15
N ARG A 267 -16.22 32.35 29.85
CA ARG A 267 -17.31 31.47 29.36
C ARG A 267 -17.93 31.99 28.03
N LYS A 268 -17.91 33.29 27.76
CA LYS A 268 -18.44 33.90 26.52
C LYS A 268 -17.57 33.68 25.29
N ASN A 269 -16.26 33.50 25.44
CA ASN A 269 -15.34 33.31 24.30
C ASN A 269 -15.21 31.83 23.89
N GLN A 270 -15.59 30.91 24.78
CA GLN A 270 -15.43 29.47 24.59
C GLN A 270 -16.19 28.90 23.38
N THR A 271 -17.40 29.41 23.09
CA THR A 271 -18.17 28.98 21.92
C THR A 271 -17.56 29.47 20.62
N VAL A 272 -17.10 30.72 20.57
CA VAL A 272 -16.43 31.31 19.39
C VAL A 272 -15.13 30.57 19.10
N ASP A 273 -14.34 30.26 20.12
CA ASP A 273 -13.08 29.53 19.97
C ASP A 273 -13.29 28.09 19.45
N LEU A 274 -14.39 27.44 19.85
CA LEU A 274 -14.77 26.12 19.34
C LEU A 274 -15.16 26.18 17.85
N TYR A 275 -15.88 27.22 17.43
CA TYR A 275 -16.20 27.44 16.01
C TYR A 275 -14.95 27.71 15.18
N ILE A 276 -14.01 28.51 15.69
CA ILE A 276 -12.73 28.77 15.02
C ILE A 276 -11.95 27.46 14.87
N TYR A 277 -11.81 26.68 15.95
CA TYR A 277 -11.16 25.37 15.91
C TYR A 277 -11.82 24.43 14.89
N GLY A 278 -13.15 24.30 14.94
CA GLY A 278 -13.90 23.48 13.98
C GLY A 278 -13.70 23.92 12.52
N SER A 279 -13.64 25.23 12.27
CA SER A 279 -13.39 25.78 10.93
C SER A 279 -11.96 25.50 10.43
N LEU A 280 -10.96 25.57 11.32
CA LEU A 280 -9.57 25.24 11.00
C LEU A 280 -9.43 23.77 10.64
N VAL A 281 -10.02 22.87 11.43
CA VAL A 281 -10.02 21.43 11.15
C VAL A 281 -10.74 21.13 9.84
N GLY A 282 -11.94 21.69 9.63
CA GLY A 282 -12.71 21.52 8.39
C GLY A 282 -11.94 22.01 7.16
N GLY A 283 -11.33 23.20 7.24
CA GLY A 283 -10.50 23.76 6.18
C GLY A 283 -9.26 22.91 5.89
N ALA A 284 -8.56 22.43 6.92
CA ALA A 284 -7.39 21.56 6.77
C ALA A 284 -7.75 20.23 6.11
N CYS A 285 -8.89 19.63 6.45
CA CYS A 285 -9.41 18.42 5.80
C CYS A 285 -9.72 18.64 4.32
N ILE A 286 -10.36 19.74 3.95
CA ILE A 286 -10.66 20.04 2.54
C ILE A 286 -9.36 20.26 1.76
N LEU A 287 -8.43 21.04 2.31
CA LEU A 287 -7.13 21.31 1.70
C LEU A 287 -6.29 20.03 1.54
N SER A 288 -6.35 19.10 2.48
CA SER A 288 -5.62 17.84 2.40
C SER A 288 -6.15 16.92 1.29
N ILE A 289 -7.47 16.87 1.09
CA ILE A 289 -8.12 16.14 -0.01
C ILE A 289 -7.73 16.78 -1.35
N ILE A 290 -7.80 18.11 -1.47
CA ILE A 290 -7.40 18.82 -2.69
C ILE A 290 -5.92 18.55 -3.01
N ARG A 291 -5.03 18.61 -2.01
CA ARG A 291 -3.60 18.28 -2.16
C ARG A 291 -3.41 16.87 -2.69
N ALA A 292 -4.06 15.88 -2.10
CA ALA A 292 -3.93 14.49 -2.54
C ALA A 292 -4.38 14.32 -4.00
N ALA A 293 -5.52 14.91 -4.38
CA ALA A 293 -6.02 14.87 -5.75
C ALA A 293 -5.08 15.56 -6.73
N VAL A 294 -4.63 16.78 -6.43
CA VAL A 294 -3.75 17.55 -7.32
C VAL A 294 -2.40 16.83 -7.48
N PHE A 295 -1.81 16.34 -6.39
CA PHE A 295 -0.54 15.62 -6.40
C PHE A 295 -0.60 14.33 -7.22
N LEU A 296 -1.62 13.49 -6.99
CA LEU A 296 -1.81 12.25 -7.72
C LEU A 296 -1.97 12.51 -9.23
N ASN A 297 -2.80 13.48 -9.61
CA ASN A 297 -2.99 13.84 -11.02
C ASN A 297 -1.68 14.31 -11.66
N ALA A 298 -0.86 15.07 -10.93
CA ALA A 298 0.40 15.60 -11.44
C ALA A 298 1.44 14.47 -11.68
N LEU A 299 1.47 13.45 -10.83
CA LEU A 299 2.34 12.28 -11.00
C LEU A 299 1.88 11.38 -12.14
N ILE A 300 0.58 11.10 -12.25
CA ILE A 300 0.02 10.37 -13.38
C ILE A 300 0.29 11.11 -14.70
N TYR A 301 0.17 12.45 -14.70
CA TYR A 301 0.50 13.24 -15.89
C TYR A 301 1.98 13.09 -16.28
N SER A 302 2.88 13.12 -15.30
CA SER A 302 4.32 12.95 -15.52
C SER A 302 4.67 11.57 -16.06
N SER A 303 4.08 10.53 -15.50
CA SER A 303 4.25 9.16 -15.99
C SER A 303 3.70 8.96 -17.40
N ARG A 304 2.50 9.50 -17.72
CA ARG A 304 1.95 9.49 -19.09
C ARG A 304 2.86 10.19 -20.08
N HIS A 305 3.44 11.32 -19.71
CA HIS A 305 4.39 12.02 -20.58
C HIS A 305 5.66 11.21 -20.81
N LEU A 306 6.19 10.57 -19.75
CA LEU A 306 7.34 9.68 -19.85
C LEU A 306 7.05 8.49 -20.79
N HIS A 307 5.88 7.86 -20.64
CA HIS A 307 5.42 6.77 -21.50
C HIS A 307 5.33 7.22 -22.96
N ASN A 308 4.69 8.36 -23.25
CA ASN A 308 4.55 8.87 -24.61
C ASN A 308 5.89 9.27 -25.23
N SER A 309 6.80 9.84 -24.43
CA SER A 309 8.16 10.18 -24.87
C SER A 309 8.95 8.93 -25.21
N MET A 310 8.88 7.91 -24.36
CA MET A 310 9.51 6.60 -24.60
C MET A 310 8.92 5.93 -25.85
N LEU A 311 7.60 5.98 -26.02
CA LEU A 311 6.92 5.44 -27.21
C LEU A 311 7.41 6.12 -28.48
N SER A 312 7.42 7.46 -28.50
CA SER A 312 7.90 8.22 -29.65
C SER A 312 9.36 7.92 -29.97
N ALA A 313 10.22 7.81 -28.94
CA ALA A 313 11.64 7.51 -29.12
C ALA A 313 11.87 6.11 -29.69
N VAL A 314 11.12 5.11 -29.21
CA VAL A 314 11.24 3.72 -29.69
C VAL A 314 10.72 3.58 -31.12
N LEU A 315 9.62 4.26 -31.48
CA LEU A 315 9.09 4.24 -32.86
C LEU A 315 10.03 4.89 -33.88
N GLN A 316 10.87 5.83 -33.45
CA GLN A 316 11.86 6.51 -34.29
C GLN A 316 13.25 5.85 -34.20
N ALA A 317 13.40 4.80 -33.38
CA ALA A 317 14.69 4.16 -33.18
C ALA A 317 15.09 3.35 -34.43
N PRO A 318 16.38 3.38 -34.83
CA PRO A 318 16.87 2.55 -35.93
C PRO A 318 16.79 1.06 -35.57
N VAL A 319 16.72 0.17 -36.57
CA VAL A 319 16.64 -1.29 -36.36
C VAL A 319 17.77 -1.82 -35.46
N LEU A 320 18.96 -1.23 -35.56
CA LEU A 320 20.12 -1.54 -34.70
C LEU A 320 19.85 -1.41 -33.18
N PHE A 321 18.93 -0.52 -32.79
CA PHE A 321 18.51 -0.41 -31.39
C PHE A 321 17.84 -1.69 -30.89
N PHE A 322 17.07 -2.37 -31.74
CA PHE A 322 16.36 -3.60 -31.41
C PHE A 322 17.25 -4.85 -31.44
N ASP A 323 18.35 -4.82 -32.18
CA ASP A 323 19.37 -5.88 -32.15
C ASP A 323 20.18 -5.87 -30.85
N THR A 324 20.36 -4.68 -30.26
CA THR A 324 21.11 -4.47 -29.00
C THR A 324 20.22 -4.44 -27.75
N ASN A 325 18.91 -4.22 -27.90
CA ASN A 325 17.95 -4.16 -26.80
C ASN A 325 16.83 -5.17 -27.02
N PRO A 326 16.77 -6.28 -26.26
CA PRO A 326 15.76 -7.30 -26.44
C PRO A 326 14.36 -6.74 -26.26
N VAL A 327 13.40 -7.22 -27.06
CA VAL A 327 12.00 -6.79 -27.00
C VAL A 327 11.41 -6.95 -25.59
N GLY A 328 11.79 -8.00 -24.85
CA GLY A 328 11.37 -8.21 -23.46
C GLY A 328 11.80 -7.07 -22.52
N ARG A 329 12.98 -6.48 -22.70
CA ARG A 329 13.46 -5.33 -21.91
C ARG A 329 12.60 -4.10 -22.15
N ILE A 330 12.30 -3.82 -23.42
CA ILE A 330 11.46 -2.70 -23.83
C ILE A 330 10.06 -2.91 -23.24
N LEU A 331 9.49 -4.10 -23.39
CA LEU A 331 8.18 -4.44 -22.85
C LEU A 331 8.12 -4.30 -21.32
N ASN A 332 9.15 -4.74 -20.60
CA ASN A 332 9.24 -4.60 -19.14
C ASN A 332 9.23 -3.12 -18.71
N ARG A 333 9.93 -2.25 -19.45
CA ARG A 333 9.88 -0.79 -19.20
C ARG A 333 8.49 -0.20 -19.41
N PHE A 334 7.80 -0.57 -20.51
CA PHE A 334 6.45 -0.07 -20.81
C PHE A 334 5.37 -0.62 -19.87
N SER A 335 5.57 -1.80 -19.29
CA SER A 335 4.57 -2.46 -18.46
C SER A 335 4.88 -2.34 -16.97
N ARG A 336 5.93 -3.01 -16.49
CA ARG A 336 6.26 -3.11 -15.07
C ARG A 336 6.76 -1.79 -14.49
N ASP A 337 7.70 -1.13 -15.17
CA ASP A 337 8.35 0.07 -14.61
C ASP A 337 7.39 1.26 -14.62
N ILE A 338 6.70 1.50 -15.75
CA ILE A 338 5.61 2.49 -15.81
C ILE A 338 4.49 2.13 -14.81
N GLY A 339 4.15 0.85 -14.66
CA GLY A 339 3.16 0.41 -13.66
C GLY A 339 3.56 0.76 -12.22
N ILE A 340 4.83 0.60 -11.85
CA ILE A 340 5.33 1.02 -10.53
C ILE A 340 5.23 2.55 -10.36
N LEU A 341 5.55 3.32 -11.41
CA LEU A 341 5.45 4.78 -11.40
C LEU A 341 4.00 5.29 -11.28
N ASP A 342 3.04 4.56 -11.85
CA ASP A 342 1.62 4.94 -11.84
C ASP A 342 0.88 4.47 -10.59
N GLU A 343 1.18 3.27 -10.08
CA GLU A 343 0.43 2.65 -8.99
C GLU A 343 1.04 2.89 -7.62
N LEU A 344 2.37 2.75 -7.50
CA LEU A 344 3.05 2.71 -6.21
C LEU A 344 3.68 4.06 -5.85
N LEU A 345 4.38 4.68 -6.81
CA LEU A 345 5.13 5.91 -6.55
C LEU A 345 4.26 7.04 -6.00
N PRO A 346 3.03 7.31 -6.48
CA PRO A 346 2.27 8.47 -6.02
C PRO A 346 1.91 8.43 -4.54
N ASP A 347 1.54 7.26 -4.05
CA ASP A 347 1.15 7.04 -2.67
C ASP A 347 2.37 7.22 -1.74
N VAL A 348 3.42 6.44 -2.01
CA VAL A 348 4.67 6.47 -1.22
C VAL A 348 5.31 7.85 -1.25
N PHE A 349 5.26 8.55 -2.38
CA PHE A 349 5.88 9.87 -2.50
C PHE A 349 5.09 10.94 -1.72
N LEU A 350 3.76 10.94 -1.80
CA LEU A 350 2.94 11.87 -1.04
C LEU A 350 3.07 11.65 0.47
N GLU A 351 3.11 10.39 0.90
CA GLU A 351 3.33 10.00 2.28
C GLU A 351 4.71 10.43 2.77
N ALA A 352 5.77 10.19 1.99
CA ALA A 352 7.12 10.61 2.34
C ALA A 352 7.23 12.13 2.50
N VAL A 353 6.64 12.92 1.58
CA VAL A 353 6.60 14.39 1.70
C VAL A 353 5.87 14.81 2.97
N GLN A 354 4.74 14.17 3.29
CA GLN A 354 3.96 14.48 4.49
C GLN A 354 4.72 14.15 5.77
N ILE A 355 5.36 12.98 5.87
CA ILE A 355 6.15 12.57 7.04
C ILE A 355 7.32 13.53 7.25
N VAL A 356 8.07 13.87 6.19
CA VAL A 356 9.21 14.78 6.28
C VAL A 356 8.76 16.17 6.78
N LEU A 357 7.70 16.73 6.20
CA LEU A 357 7.19 18.04 6.61
C LEU A 357 6.61 18.02 8.03
N PHE A 358 5.95 16.92 8.43
CA PHE A 358 5.47 16.71 9.79
C PHE A 358 6.62 16.65 10.81
N CYS A 359 7.69 15.91 10.51
CA CYS A 359 8.88 15.84 11.37
C CYS A 359 9.53 17.21 11.55
N ILE A 360 9.66 17.99 10.47
CA ILE A 360 10.18 19.36 10.52
C ILE A 360 9.31 20.23 11.44
N ALA A 361 7.99 20.18 11.26
CA ALA A 361 7.06 20.94 12.08
C ALA A 361 7.06 20.52 13.56
N ALA A 362 7.16 19.22 13.84
CA ALA A 362 7.20 18.67 15.19
C ALA A 362 8.44 19.13 15.98
N VAL A 363 9.54 19.47 15.29
CA VAL A 363 10.71 20.08 15.92
C VAL A 363 10.56 21.60 16.05
N ILE A 364 10.12 22.29 14.98
CA ILE A 364 10.03 23.76 14.96
C ILE A 364 9.02 24.28 15.98
N LEU A 365 7.82 23.70 16.04
CA LEU A 365 6.71 24.28 16.79
C LEU A 365 6.93 24.30 18.31
N PRO A 366 7.42 23.22 18.95
CA PRO A 366 7.82 23.27 20.36
C PRO A 366 9.06 24.16 20.60
N SER A 367 9.99 24.22 19.63
CA SER A 367 11.20 25.04 19.75
C SER A 367 10.90 26.55 19.81
N ILE A 368 9.79 27.00 19.22
CA ILE A 368 9.32 28.38 19.34
C ILE A 368 8.96 28.72 20.79
N LEU A 369 8.39 27.77 21.53
CA LEU A 369 7.97 27.96 22.92
C LEU A 369 9.14 27.79 23.90
N ASN A 370 10.01 26.81 23.62
CA ASN A 370 11.15 26.49 24.45
C ASN A 370 12.37 26.12 23.58
N PRO A 371 13.32 27.05 23.37
CA PRO A 371 14.51 26.82 22.57
C PRO A 371 15.39 25.65 23.05
N TRP A 372 15.30 25.28 24.34
CA TRP A 372 16.05 24.14 24.89
C TRP A 372 15.65 22.79 24.31
N ILE A 373 14.48 22.67 23.67
CA ILE A 373 14.03 21.44 22.99
C ILE A 373 14.92 21.08 21.80
N ILE A 374 15.62 22.05 21.21
CA ILE A 374 16.57 21.81 20.12
C ILE A 374 17.74 20.92 20.57
N LEU A 375 18.16 21.06 21.84
CA LEU A 375 19.30 20.34 22.40
C LEU A 375 19.11 18.80 22.39
N PRO A 376 17.99 18.23 22.89
CA PRO A 376 17.71 16.80 22.74
C PRO A 376 17.23 16.40 21.34
N ALA A 377 16.59 17.30 20.57
CA ALA A 377 16.13 16.98 19.22
C ALA A 377 17.30 16.75 18.23
N THR A 378 18.40 17.49 18.39
CA THR A 378 19.57 17.41 17.51
C THR A 378 20.25 16.01 17.51
N PRO A 379 20.66 15.43 18.65
CA PRO A 379 21.27 14.09 18.67
C PRO A 379 20.30 13.01 18.18
N LEU A 380 19.00 13.13 18.47
CA LEU A 380 17.98 12.21 17.96
C LEU A 380 17.92 12.24 16.42
N MET A 381 17.94 13.44 15.83
CA MET A 381 17.97 13.60 14.38
C MET A 381 19.26 13.03 13.76
N VAL A 382 20.41 13.22 14.40
CA VAL A 382 21.68 12.62 13.95
C VAL A 382 21.60 11.09 13.94
N VAL A 383 21.13 10.49 15.03
CA VAL A 383 20.94 9.03 15.12
C VAL A 383 19.98 8.54 14.04
N PHE A 384 18.85 9.23 13.84
CA PHE A 384 17.89 8.91 12.79
C PHE A 384 18.53 8.93 11.39
N VAL A 385 19.32 9.96 11.07
CA VAL A 385 20.01 10.06 9.77
C VAL A 385 21.07 8.97 9.60
N LEU A 386 21.81 8.62 10.66
CA LEU A 386 22.81 7.54 10.62
C LEU A 386 22.15 6.18 10.37
N ILE A 387 21.10 5.86 11.13
CA ILE A 387 20.31 4.63 10.95
C ILE A 387 19.70 4.60 9.55
N GLY A 388 19.08 5.70 9.10
CA GLY A 388 18.47 5.79 7.79
C GLY A 388 19.47 5.57 6.65
N ARG A 389 20.67 6.16 6.74
CA ARG A 389 21.74 5.94 5.76
C ARG A 389 22.22 4.49 5.72
N TYR A 390 22.40 3.88 6.88
CA TYR A 390 22.78 2.47 6.98
C TYR A 390 21.69 1.56 6.40
N TYR A 391 20.43 1.77 6.81
CA TYR A 391 19.28 0.98 6.36
C TYR A 391 19.08 1.08 4.84
N VAL A 392 19.05 2.29 4.27
CA VAL A 392 18.82 2.47 2.83
C VAL A 392 19.92 1.82 2.00
N LYS A 393 21.18 1.89 2.44
CA LYS A 393 22.29 1.22 1.75
C LYS A 393 22.08 -0.30 1.77
N THR A 394 21.86 -0.87 2.95
CA THR A 394 21.71 -2.32 3.13
C THR A 394 20.46 -2.87 2.42
N SER A 395 19.31 -2.20 2.55
CA SER A 395 18.04 -2.59 1.91
C SER A 395 18.15 -2.60 0.39
N ARG A 396 18.88 -1.64 -0.19
CA ARG A 396 19.12 -1.60 -1.64
C ARG A 396 20.01 -2.74 -2.13
N ASP A 397 21.11 -3.02 -1.42
CA ASP A 397 21.98 -4.15 -1.78
C ASP A 397 21.28 -5.49 -1.58
N LEU A 398 20.41 -5.62 -0.57
CA LEU A 398 19.56 -6.81 -0.38
C LEU A 398 18.56 -6.98 -1.52
N LYS A 399 17.83 -5.93 -1.92
CA LYS A 399 16.94 -5.97 -3.10
C LYS A 399 17.70 -6.29 -4.38
N ARG A 400 18.93 -5.79 -4.52
CA ARG A 400 19.81 -6.10 -5.65
C ARG A 400 20.12 -7.59 -5.70
N LEU A 401 20.49 -8.16 -4.56
CA LEU A 401 20.88 -9.57 -4.47
C LEU A 401 19.67 -10.50 -4.63
N GLU A 402 18.47 -10.06 -4.22
CA GLU A 402 17.19 -10.73 -4.53
C GLU A 402 16.96 -10.80 -6.04
N GLY A 403 17.16 -9.69 -6.75
CA GLY A 403 17.03 -9.66 -8.21
C GLY A 403 18.02 -10.59 -8.92
N ILE A 404 19.29 -10.57 -8.50
CA ILE A 404 20.36 -11.43 -9.08
C ILE A 404 20.06 -12.91 -8.85
N ASN A 405 19.59 -13.30 -7.66
CA ASN A 405 19.31 -14.70 -7.36
C ASN A 405 18.01 -15.21 -8.00
N ARG A 406 17.08 -14.31 -8.34
CA ARG A 406 15.80 -14.68 -8.96
C ARG A 406 15.92 -14.94 -10.47
N SER A 407 16.77 -14.21 -11.18
CA SER A 407 16.87 -14.33 -12.65
C SER A 407 17.32 -15.73 -13.12
N PRO A 408 18.39 -16.35 -12.56
CA PRO A 408 18.83 -17.68 -12.99
C PRO A 408 17.78 -18.78 -12.78
N VAL A 409 16.96 -18.69 -11.72
CA VAL A 409 15.85 -19.62 -11.47
C VAL A 409 14.83 -19.54 -12.60
N LEU A 410 14.48 -18.32 -13.02
CA LEU A 410 13.49 -18.10 -14.09
C LEU A 410 14.03 -18.53 -15.45
N SER A 411 15.29 -18.21 -15.77
CA SER A 411 15.94 -18.65 -17.01
C SER A 411 16.04 -20.17 -17.09
N HIS A 412 16.56 -20.83 -16.05
CA HIS A 412 16.64 -22.30 -16.02
C HIS A 412 15.26 -22.95 -16.15
N PHE A 413 14.23 -22.40 -15.50
CA PHE A 413 12.86 -22.89 -15.62
C PHE A 413 12.30 -22.71 -17.04
N SER A 414 12.56 -21.57 -17.67
CA SER A 414 12.19 -21.30 -19.07
C SER A 414 12.86 -22.27 -20.04
N ASP A 415 14.19 -22.43 -19.93
CA ASP A 415 14.96 -23.37 -20.75
C ASP A 415 14.48 -24.82 -20.58
N THR A 416 14.12 -25.19 -19.35
CA THR A 416 13.56 -26.52 -19.06
C THR A 416 12.20 -26.73 -19.72
N LEU A 417 11.34 -25.71 -19.74
CA LEU A 417 10.02 -25.77 -20.40
C LEU A 417 10.15 -25.88 -21.91
N VAL A 418 11.03 -25.07 -22.52
CA VAL A 418 11.30 -25.09 -23.97
C VAL A 418 11.95 -26.42 -24.37
N GLY A 419 12.95 -26.87 -23.61
CA GLY A 419 13.67 -28.11 -23.84
C GLY A 419 12.97 -29.37 -23.34
N LEU A 420 11.73 -29.29 -22.83
CA LEU A 420 11.10 -30.37 -22.07
C LEU A 420 11.01 -31.69 -22.83
N VAL A 421 10.70 -31.63 -24.14
CA VAL A 421 10.62 -32.81 -25.01
C VAL A 421 12.00 -33.45 -25.14
N THR A 422 13.05 -32.64 -25.34
CA THR A 422 14.44 -33.09 -25.45
C THR A 422 14.91 -33.70 -24.13
N ILE A 423 14.67 -33.04 -23.00
CA ILE A 423 15.06 -33.52 -21.67
C ILE A 423 14.41 -34.90 -21.38
N ARG A 424 13.13 -35.06 -21.71
CA ARG A 424 12.41 -36.35 -21.59
C ARG A 424 12.94 -37.41 -22.54
N ALA A 425 13.27 -37.05 -23.77
CA ALA A 425 13.82 -37.98 -24.75
C ALA A 425 15.19 -38.55 -24.30
N TYR A 426 16.01 -37.72 -23.65
CA TYR A 426 17.31 -38.11 -23.10
C TYR A 426 17.27 -38.61 -21.65
N LYS A 427 16.09 -38.68 -21.02
CA LYS A 427 15.89 -39.10 -19.61
C LYS A 427 16.79 -38.36 -18.62
N ARG A 428 16.92 -37.04 -18.76
CA ARG A 428 17.74 -36.19 -17.87
C ARG A 428 16.91 -35.28 -16.96
N GLU A 429 15.68 -35.66 -16.64
CA GLU A 429 14.77 -34.89 -15.80
C GLU A 429 15.35 -34.61 -14.42
N ASP A 430 15.97 -35.63 -13.79
CA ASP A 430 16.49 -35.54 -12.43
C ASP A 430 17.64 -34.53 -12.29
N GLU A 431 18.53 -34.47 -13.28
CA GLU A 431 19.68 -33.54 -13.27
C GLU A 431 19.22 -32.08 -13.41
N PHE A 432 18.25 -31.82 -14.28
CA PHE A 432 17.63 -30.48 -14.39
C PHE A 432 16.83 -30.12 -13.13
N LEU A 433 16.14 -31.09 -12.51
CA LEU A 433 15.46 -30.88 -11.23
C LEU A 433 16.45 -30.55 -10.10
N GLU A 434 17.59 -31.23 -10.03
CA GLU A 434 18.63 -30.97 -9.05
C GLU A 434 19.26 -29.58 -9.24
N ALA A 435 19.55 -29.19 -10.49
CA ALA A 435 20.01 -27.84 -10.82
C ALA A 435 19.00 -26.77 -10.41
N LEU A 436 17.71 -26.99 -10.69
CA LEU A 436 16.63 -26.09 -10.29
C LEU A 436 16.55 -25.96 -8.75
N TYR A 437 16.62 -27.07 -8.01
CA TYR A 437 16.62 -27.04 -6.55
C TYR A 437 17.83 -26.33 -5.97
N ARG A 438 19.01 -26.45 -6.61
CA ARG A 438 20.22 -25.73 -6.18
C ARG A 438 20.03 -24.22 -6.27
N PHE A 439 19.48 -23.71 -7.38
CA PHE A 439 19.17 -22.29 -7.51
C PHE A 439 18.04 -21.87 -6.55
N GLY A 440 17.01 -22.70 -6.40
CA GLY A 440 15.90 -22.47 -5.48
C GLY A 440 16.33 -22.40 -4.01
N PHE A 441 17.27 -23.25 -3.58
CA PHE A 441 17.79 -23.26 -2.21
C PHE A 441 18.58 -22.00 -1.89
N ILE A 442 19.46 -21.57 -2.79
CA ILE A 442 20.22 -20.30 -2.66
C ILE A 442 19.24 -19.13 -2.53
N ASN A 443 18.19 -19.11 -3.35
CA ASN A 443 17.18 -18.06 -3.32
C ASN A 443 16.34 -18.10 -2.03
N ARG A 444 15.94 -19.28 -1.57
CA ARG A 444 15.13 -19.47 -0.35
C ARG A 444 15.88 -19.08 0.93
N SER A 445 17.16 -19.48 1.06
CA SER A 445 18.03 -19.08 2.17
C SER A 445 18.33 -17.58 2.17
N PHE A 446 18.36 -16.95 0.98
CA PHE A 446 18.48 -15.51 0.88
C PHE A 446 17.18 -14.78 1.26
N TYR A 447 16.04 -15.24 0.76
CA TYR A 447 14.71 -14.68 1.08
C TYR A 447 14.39 -14.73 2.58
N SER A 448 14.76 -15.81 3.29
CA SER A 448 14.57 -15.89 4.74
C SER A 448 15.40 -14.84 5.49
N SER A 449 16.65 -14.62 5.05
CA SER A 449 17.56 -13.62 5.61
C SER A 449 17.08 -12.18 5.37
N VAL A 450 16.53 -11.90 4.17
CA VAL A 450 15.95 -10.58 3.83
C VAL A 450 14.68 -10.31 4.64
N LYS A 451 13.79 -11.31 4.78
CA LYS A 451 12.55 -11.14 5.55
C LYS A 451 12.79 -10.98 7.05
N CYS A 452 13.79 -11.65 7.62
CA CYS A 452 14.22 -11.38 9.01
C CYS A 452 14.67 -9.92 9.23
N ASN A 453 15.33 -9.31 8.24
CA ASN A 453 15.71 -7.89 8.28
C ASN A 453 14.55 -6.91 8.02
N GLN A 454 13.49 -7.34 7.31
CA GLN A 454 12.29 -6.52 7.11
C GLN A 454 11.30 -6.60 8.28
N ALA A 455 11.29 -7.70 9.03
CA ALA A 455 10.42 -7.89 10.19
C ALA A 455 10.98 -7.35 11.52
N SER A 456 12.23 -6.85 11.52
CA SER A 456 12.91 -6.25 12.67
C SER A 456 12.81 -4.71 12.71
N VAL A 457 11.97 -4.13 11.84
CA VAL A 457 11.49 -2.74 11.85
C VAL A 457 9.99 -2.79 12.10
#